data_AF-A0A2W4P0Q1-F1
#
_entry.id   AF-A0A2W4P0Q1-F1
#
_cell.length_a   1.000
_cell.length_b   1.000
_cell.length_c   1.000
_cell.angle_alpha   90.00
_cell.angle_beta   90.00
_cell.angle_gamma   90.00
#
_symmetry.space_group_name_H-M   'P 1'
#
loop_
_entity.id
_entity.type
_entity.pdbx_description
1 polymer ?
#
loop_
_entity_poly.entity_id
_entity_poly.type
_entity_poly.pdbx_seq_one_letter_code
_entity_poly.pdbx_strand_id
1 'polypeptide(L)'
;MPTRTGTHPKPLEYMALRPPSPMPPTGARGLPIEDGVTGLIAAPEELPARLRALLADAELRRRIGTGGRRLVERQFDWRQIADTVAAAYERLLDASARRA
;
A
#
# COMPACT_ATOMS: atom_id res chain seq x y z
N MET A 1 23.79 5.33 -7.18
CA MET A 1 22.48 5.50 -6.49
C MET A 1 21.54 4.42 -6.97
N PRO A 2 20.88 3.64 -6.09
CA PRO A 2 19.81 2.76 -6.55
C PRO A 2 18.69 3.66 -7.10
N THR A 3 18.30 3.41 -8.34
CA THR A 3 17.26 4.13 -9.05
C THR A 3 15.97 4.08 -8.22
N ARG A 4 15.53 5.24 -7.73
CA ARG A 4 14.21 5.41 -7.13
C ARG A 4 13.19 5.26 -8.26
N THR A 5 12.76 4.03 -8.51
CA THR A 5 11.53 3.79 -9.29
C THR A 5 10.43 4.58 -8.59
N GLY A 6 9.56 5.25 -9.35
CA GLY A 6 8.53 6.13 -8.81
C GLY A 6 7.53 5.39 -7.91
N THR A 7 6.37 6.00 -7.68
CA THR A 7 5.29 5.34 -6.93
C THR A 7 4.92 4.00 -7.59
N HIS A 8 4.79 2.93 -6.79
CA HIS A 8 4.28 1.64 -7.25
C HIS A 8 2.79 1.55 -6.87
N PRO A 9 1.84 1.99 -7.73
CA PRO A 9 0.42 2.02 -7.37
C PRO A 9 -0.25 0.64 -7.41
N LYS A 10 0.26 -0.30 -8.22
CA LYS A 10 -0.36 -1.62 -8.39
C LYS A 10 -0.52 -2.42 -7.10
N PRO A 11 0.48 -2.49 -6.20
CA PRO A 11 0.29 -3.03 -4.85
C PRO A 11 -0.92 -2.45 -4.12
N LEU A 12 -1.12 -1.13 -4.17
CA LEU A 12 -2.24 -0.45 -3.52
C LEU A 12 -3.57 -0.82 -4.16
N GLU A 13 -3.63 -0.92 -5.50
CA GLU A 13 -4.84 -1.35 -6.21
C GLU A 13 -5.24 -2.78 -5.82
N TYR A 14 -4.27 -3.71 -5.79
CA TYR A 14 -4.53 -5.09 -5.37
C TYR A 14 -4.94 -5.17 -3.89
N MET A 15 -4.33 -4.38 -3.01
CA MET A 15 -4.74 -4.33 -1.61
C MET A 15 -6.15 -3.73 -1.45
N ALA A 16 -6.51 -2.73 -2.24
CA ALA A 16 -7.83 -2.09 -2.22
C ALA A 16 -8.94 -3.01 -2.75
N LEU A 17 -8.64 -3.80 -3.79
CA LEU A 17 -9.58 -4.74 -4.38
C LEU A 17 -9.68 -6.05 -3.58
N ARG A 18 -8.82 -6.23 -2.56
CA ARG A 18 -8.68 -7.42 -1.72
C ARG A 18 -8.17 -8.73 -2.38
N PRO A 19 -7.67 -8.82 -3.64
CA PRO A 19 -6.93 -10.02 -4.03
C PRO A 19 -5.65 -10.14 -3.21
N PRO A 20 -5.41 -11.28 -2.54
CA PRO A 20 -4.13 -11.54 -1.89
C PRO A 20 -3.09 -11.87 -2.97
N SER A 21 -2.59 -10.86 -3.67
CA SER A 21 -1.58 -11.04 -4.71
C SER A 21 -0.18 -11.14 -4.10
N PRO A 22 0.59 -12.20 -4.41
CA PRO A 22 2.01 -12.22 -4.09
C PRO A 22 2.74 -11.10 -4.84
N MET A 23 3.66 -10.43 -4.16
CA MET A 23 4.47 -9.35 -4.73
C MET A 23 5.95 -9.59 -4.43
N PRO A 24 6.86 -9.31 -5.38
CA PRO A 24 8.28 -9.40 -5.11
C PRO A 24 8.68 -8.34 -4.06
N PRO A 25 9.74 -8.58 -3.26
CA PRO A 25 10.24 -7.60 -2.29
C PRO A 25 10.48 -6.23 -2.92
N THR A 26 10.88 -6.22 -4.19
CA THR A 26 11.11 -5.00 -4.97
C THR A 26 9.85 -4.15 -5.19
N GLY A 27 8.68 -4.79 -5.32
CA GLY A 27 7.39 -4.13 -5.50
C GLY A 27 6.72 -3.69 -4.19
N ALA A 28 7.13 -4.26 -3.06
CA ALA A 28 6.66 -3.86 -1.72
C ALA A 28 7.46 -2.68 -1.13
N ARG A 29 8.55 -2.26 -1.77
CA ARG A 29 9.41 -1.17 -1.25
C ARG A 29 8.65 0.14 -1.11
N GLY A 30 8.86 0.80 0.02
CA GLY A 30 8.21 2.08 0.34
C GLY A 30 6.74 1.96 0.76
N LEU A 31 6.21 0.73 0.84
CA LEU A 31 4.88 0.46 1.38
C LEU A 31 5.00 -0.25 2.73
N PRO A 32 4.17 0.11 3.73
CA PRO A 32 4.14 -0.54 5.04
C PRO A 32 3.42 -1.90 4.98
N ILE A 33 3.90 -2.81 4.13
CA ILE A 33 3.31 -4.15 3.94
C ILE A 33 3.90 -5.11 4.98
N GLU A 34 3.02 -5.81 5.68
CA GLU A 34 3.35 -6.90 6.59
C GLU A 34 2.95 -8.23 5.92
N ASP A 35 3.94 -9.10 5.73
CA ASP A 35 3.77 -10.39 5.04
C ASP A 35 2.79 -11.30 5.80
N GLY A 36 1.77 -11.81 5.11
CA GLY A 36 0.72 -12.63 5.70
C GLY A 36 -0.37 -11.88 6.47
N VAL A 37 -0.26 -10.55 6.57
CA VAL A 37 -1.20 -9.68 7.31
C VAL A 37 -1.85 -8.64 6.40
N THR A 38 -1.07 -7.80 5.72
CA THR A 38 -1.59 -6.75 4.81
C THR A 38 -1.24 -7.00 3.34
N GLY A 39 -0.37 -7.97 3.07
CA GLY A 39 0.00 -8.43 1.74
C GLY A 39 0.69 -9.79 1.81
N LEU A 40 1.20 -10.27 0.68
CA LEU A 40 2.03 -11.46 0.62
C LEU A 40 3.30 -11.12 -0.17
N ILE A 41 4.45 -11.19 0.48
CA ILE A 41 5.75 -10.93 -0.15
C ILE A 41 6.37 -12.27 -0.54
N ALA A 42 6.73 -12.42 -1.80
CA ALA A 42 7.28 -13.65 -2.35
C ALA A 42 8.29 -13.35 -3.46
N ALA A 43 9.49 -13.90 -3.35
CA ALA A 43 10.41 -13.97 -4.49
C ALA A 43 9.83 -14.88 -5.60
N PRO A 44 10.27 -14.74 -6.87
CA PRO A 44 9.77 -15.58 -7.97
C PRO A 44 9.85 -17.08 -7.69
N GLU A 45 10.91 -17.52 -7.01
CA GLU A 45 11.16 -18.91 -6.66
C GLU A 45 10.20 -19.44 -5.59
N GLU A 46 9.68 -18.55 -4.74
CA GLU A 46 8.74 -18.87 -3.66
C GLU A 46 7.27 -18.84 -4.14
N LEU A 47 7.02 -18.23 -5.29
CA LEU A 47 5.68 -17.97 -5.83
C LEU A 47 4.80 -19.24 -5.88
N PRO A 48 5.28 -20.41 -6.36
CA PRO A 48 4.46 -21.63 -6.38
C PRO A 48 4.04 -22.09 -4.98
N ALA A 49 4.96 -22.04 -4.01
CA ALA A 49 4.66 -22.47 -2.64
C ALA A 49 3.67 -21.50 -1.96
N ARG A 50 3.90 -20.20 -2.14
CA ARG A 50 3.06 -19.12 -1.58
C ARG A 50 1.65 -19.16 -2.16
N LEU A 51 1.50 -19.37 -3.46
CA LEU A 51 0.20 -19.54 -4.10
C LEU A 51 -0.54 -20.78 -3.59
N ARG A 52 0.14 -21.92 -3.41
CA ARG A 52 -0.50 -23.12 -2.84
C ARG A 52 -1.01 -22.89 -1.43
N ALA A 53 -0.19 -22.29 -0.56
CA ALA A 53 -0.61 -21.95 0.80
C ALA A 53 -1.84 -21.02 0.79
N LEU A 54 -1.83 -20.03 -0.10
CA LEU A 54 -2.92 -19.08 -0.24
C LEU A 54 -4.22 -19.71 -0.77
N LEU A 55 -4.12 -20.65 -1.72
CA LEU A 55 -5.29 -21.38 -2.25
C LEU A 55 -5.85 -22.36 -1.21
N ALA A 56 -5.00 -22.97 -0.39
CA ALA A 56 -5.40 -23.92 0.64
C ALA A 56 -6.04 -23.25 1.87
N ASP A 57 -5.69 -22.00 2.19
CA ASP A 57 -6.13 -21.31 3.41
C ASP A 57 -7.06 -20.12 3.10
N ALA A 58 -8.37 -20.33 3.29
CA ALA A 58 -9.39 -19.29 3.11
C ALA A 58 -9.29 -18.17 4.16
N GLU A 59 -8.83 -18.48 5.37
CA GLU A 59 -8.69 -17.51 6.45
C GLU A 59 -7.49 -16.59 6.19
N LEU A 60 -6.39 -17.14 5.68
CA LEU A 60 -5.24 -16.36 5.21
C LEU A 60 -5.66 -15.37 4.12
N ARG A 61 -6.45 -15.81 3.11
CA ARG A 61 -6.97 -14.92 2.06
C ARG A 61 -7.80 -13.78 2.66
N ARG A 62 -8.69 -14.09 3.60
CA ARG A 62 -9.56 -13.11 4.25
C ARG A 62 -8.75 -12.11 5.08
N ARG A 63 -7.77 -12.59 5.85
CA ARG A 63 -6.88 -11.77 6.68
C ARG A 63 -6.09 -10.80 5.81
N ILE A 64 -5.37 -11.30 4.80
CA ILE A 64 -4.56 -10.49 3.90
C ILE A 64 -5.44 -9.47 3.16
N GLY A 65 -6.56 -9.89 2.57
CA GLY A 65 -7.44 -8.98 1.83
C GLY A 65 -8.02 -7.87 2.74
N THR A 66 -8.43 -8.21 3.95
CA THR A 66 -8.98 -7.22 4.90
C THR A 66 -7.90 -6.28 5.44
N GLY A 67 -6.73 -6.82 5.79
CA GLY A 67 -5.58 -6.04 6.27
C GLY A 67 -5.06 -5.08 5.21
N GLY A 68 -4.88 -5.56 3.97
CA GLY A 68 -4.46 -4.75 2.85
C GLY A 68 -5.44 -3.61 2.55
N ARG A 69 -6.75 -3.91 2.52
CA ARG A 69 -7.77 -2.89 2.30
C ARG A 69 -7.75 -1.80 3.37
N ARG A 70 -7.71 -2.19 4.65
CA ARG A 70 -7.65 -1.25 5.78
C ARG A 70 -6.41 -0.37 5.72
N LEU A 71 -5.28 -0.93 5.26
CA LEU A 71 -4.06 -0.17 5.11
C LEU A 71 -4.18 0.91 4.02
N VAL A 72 -4.76 0.56 2.87
CA VAL A 72 -5.04 1.51 1.78
C VAL A 72 -5.98 2.61 2.26
N GLU A 73 -7.12 2.25 2.87
CA GLU A 73 -8.11 3.22 3.34
C GLU A 73 -7.58 4.19 4.41
N ARG A 74 -6.55 3.80 5.17
CA ARG A 74 -5.99 4.61 6.25
C ARG A 74 -4.84 5.52 5.85
N GLN A 75 -4.08 5.16 4.82
CA GLN A 75 -2.82 5.85 4.49
C GLN A 75 -2.75 6.31 3.04
N PHE A 76 -3.59 5.75 2.17
CA PHE A 76 -3.53 5.95 0.72
C PHE A 76 -4.89 6.33 0.14
N ASP A 77 -5.84 6.72 0.98
CA ASP A 77 -7.14 7.24 0.54
C ASP A 77 -6.97 8.63 -0.10
N TRP A 78 -7.62 8.83 -1.24
CA TRP A 78 -7.42 10.04 -2.03
C TRP A 78 -8.01 11.29 -1.39
N ARG A 79 -9.09 11.15 -0.61
CA ARG A 79 -9.65 12.28 0.14
C ARG A 79 -8.70 12.70 1.25
N GLN A 80 -8.18 11.74 2.02
CA GLN A 80 -7.20 12.04 3.08
C GLN A 80 -5.94 12.74 2.55
N ILE A 81 -5.44 12.29 1.39
CA ILE A 81 -4.27 12.91 0.75
C ILE A 81 -4.62 14.33 0.29
N ALA A 82 -5.76 14.52 -0.37
CA ALA A 82 -6.21 15.84 -0.83
C ALA A 82 -6.40 16.82 0.32
N ASP A 83 -7.03 16.39 1.41
CA ASP A 83 -7.26 17.21 2.61
C ASP A 83 -5.94 17.62 3.26
N THR A 84 -4.96 16.71 3.32
CA THR A 84 -3.62 17.00 3.85
C THR A 84 -2.89 18.06 3.02
N VAL A 85 -2.97 17.95 1.70
CA VAL A 85 -2.34 18.90 0.77
C VAL A 85 -3.05 20.25 0.82
N ALA A 86 -4.39 20.27 0.84
CA ALA A 86 -5.18 21.49 0.96
C ALA A 86 -4.84 22.26 2.24
N ALA A 87 -4.82 21.57 3.39
CA ALA A 87 -4.43 22.17 4.67
C ALA A 87 -2.99 22.71 4.67
N ALA A 88 -2.07 22.08 3.91
CA ALA A 88 -0.72 22.60 3.74
C ALA A 88 -0.70 23.90 2.93
N TYR A 89 -1.50 24.00 1.86
CA TYR A 89 -1.64 25.23 1.09
C TYR A 89 -2.28 26.35 1.89
N GLU A 90 -3.34 26.08 2.65
CA GLU A 90 -3.98 27.06 3.53
C GLU A 90 -2.97 27.64 4.54
N ARG A 91 -2.18 26.79 5.21
CA ARG A 91 -1.12 27.25 6.13
C ARG A 91 -0.08 28.16 5.46
N LEU A 92 0.29 27.88 4.22
CA LEU A 92 1.25 28.68 3.47
C LEU A 92 0.67 30.04 3.07
N LEU A 93 -0.60 30.07 2.65
CA LEU A 93 -1.31 31.31 2.33
C LEU A 93 -1.46 32.19 3.58
N ASP A 94 -1.84 31.61 4.72
CA ASP A 94 -1.96 32.34 5.99
C ASP A 94 -0.61 32.88 6.49
N ALA A 95 0.47 32.14 6.28
CA ALA A 95 1.82 32.58 6.64
C ALA A 95 2.32 33.71 5.73
N SER A 96 1.93 33.71 4.45
CA SER A 96 2.23 34.78 3.50
C SER A 96 1.45 36.05 3.81
N ALA A 97 0.16 35.92 4.15
CA ALA A 97 -0.71 37.06 4.48
C ALA A 97 -0.26 37.79 5.76
N ARG A 98 0.31 37.07 6.74
CA ARG A 98 0.86 37.65 7.98
C ARG A 98 2.21 38.35 7.82
N ARG A 99 2.85 38.23 6.65
CA ARG A 99 4.13 38.87 6.33
C ARG A 99 3.99 40.13 5.46
N ALA A 100 2.78 40.40 4.96
CA ALA A 100 2.42 41.60 4.23
C ALA A 100 1.82 42.63 5.19
#